data_AF-A0A1B6KUR2-F1
#
_entry.id   AF-A0A1B6KUR2-F1
#
_cell.length_a   1.000
_cell.length_b   1.000
_cell.length_c   1.000
_cell.angle_alpha   90.00
_cell.angle_beta   90.00
_cell.angle_gamma   90.00
#
_symmetry.space_group_name_H-M   'P 1'
#
loop_
_entity.id
_entity.type
_entity.pdbx_description
1 polymer ?
#
loop_
_entity_poly.entity_id
_entity_poly.type
_entity_poly.pdbx_seq_one_letter_code
_entity_poly.pdbx_strand_id
1 'polypeptide(L)'
;ERIATCCTWLGVALTSRNMSDQCSPEKTNILLESKLLQFESPFSWDVPPIQKSFVDQYLISQLEKCENAEEENLFKWTRFNLQLLLSYELWNQQSDIVNAQQYADKCLYMLEELRDNCSEPLFLSLTNALWHVALATRAHIHLINRQYDLAEKLISKIVPVQYLSRAEQAGLWGIRASVFKQYSPAGHPFALDFATKASQLDPHQAEWHFIISNCLGRMRRVERGEVTMREVEEMKEACILQRDATYTSHLAQVFVDYSNYIYYNRSNRKVCSSVDWALRTSKIYNRKAIERFKEAVEMRPHCPGLKVRVAHGLLKIRTLTKSDSTFAKQLLDEALVHTPNNSMLHYDLGFFYEKFERDPKCALESLQKSHQLGNFPAFLYLMKLRWKYGASWQGDLIAEIEKALEQYPSKANRADLLVHLGAAYLLIREDWTAATDCFVQSLQLYPDAKYMKRFHGFGFYKEGKTNLLAIVTDELRQKTRMSNINNQIFKGFLDQIYKHNKYLFQKRLVPGIFAQFKEMEFAEKLDLPK
;
A
#
# COMPACT_ATOMS: atom_id res chain seq x y z
N GLU A 1 20.28 -7.68 27.26
CA GLU A 1 20.87 -7.31 25.95
C GLU A 1 20.01 -6.39 25.05
N ARG A 2 18.70 -6.18 25.29
CA ARG A 2 17.89 -5.24 24.48
C ARG A 2 17.58 -3.87 25.13
N ILE A 3 18.12 -3.60 26.31
CA ILE A 3 18.20 -2.24 26.91
C ILE A 3 19.49 -1.53 26.44
N ALA A 4 20.45 -2.26 25.86
CA ALA A 4 21.77 -1.74 25.49
C ALA A 4 21.78 -0.82 24.26
N THR A 5 20.74 -0.84 23.42
CA THR A 5 20.73 -0.07 22.16
C THR A 5 20.27 1.39 22.32
N CYS A 6 19.71 1.77 23.48
CA CYS A 6 19.55 3.18 23.86
C CYS A 6 20.74 3.70 24.70
N CYS A 7 21.60 2.82 25.21
CA CYS A 7 22.73 3.20 26.06
C CYS A 7 24.01 3.57 25.28
N THR A 8 24.02 3.51 23.95
CA THR A 8 25.21 3.84 23.13
C THR A 8 25.54 5.33 23.04
N TRP A 9 24.83 6.20 23.78
CA TRP A 9 25.15 7.64 23.92
C TRP A 9 25.82 8.02 25.25
N LEU A 10 26.08 7.07 26.16
CA LEU A 10 26.72 7.35 27.45
C LEU A 10 28.22 7.04 27.40
N GLY A 11 29.00 8.06 27.04
CA GLY A 11 30.46 8.00 27.05
C GLY A 11 31.09 9.28 27.62
N VAL A 12 30.87 9.59 28.91
CA VAL A 12 31.76 10.48 29.68
C VAL A 12 31.86 9.98 31.13
N ALA A 13 33.08 10.02 31.65
CA ALA A 13 33.59 9.41 32.87
C ALA A 13 32.94 9.88 34.17
N LEU A 14 32.63 8.92 35.05
CA LEU A 14 32.37 9.15 36.47
C LEU A 14 33.70 9.13 37.24
N THR A 15 34.12 10.29 37.75
CA THR A 15 34.97 10.37 38.94
C THR A 15 34.21 11.08 40.05
N SER A 16 34.09 10.38 41.17
CA SER A 16 33.40 10.75 42.40
C SER A 16 33.77 12.14 42.93
N ARG A 17 32.78 12.94 43.35
CA ARG A 17 32.84 13.77 44.57
C ARG A 17 31.49 14.38 44.96
N ASN A 18 31.09 14.03 46.19
CA ASN A 18 30.32 14.76 47.20
C ASN A 18 28.95 15.39 46.90
N MET A 19 28.06 15.14 47.87
CA MET A 19 26.70 15.62 48.00
C MET A 19 26.64 17.14 48.19
N SER A 20 25.83 17.79 47.36
CA SER A 20 25.12 19.03 47.67
C SER A 20 23.82 19.03 46.86
N ASP A 21 22.70 19.34 47.51
CA ASP A 21 21.36 19.43 46.95
C ASP A 21 21.23 20.57 45.92
N GLN A 22 21.72 20.32 44.71
CA GLN A 22 21.31 21.01 43.50
C GLN A 22 21.00 19.93 42.47
N CYS A 23 19.74 19.87 42.03
CA CYS A 23 19.30 18.91 41.02
C CYS A 23 20.03 19.22 39.71
N SER A 24 21.09 18.48 39.40
CA SER A 24 21.86 18.64 38.17
C SER A 24 20.96 18.43 36.95
N PRO A 25 21.08 19.22 35.86
CA PRO A 25 20.24 19.11 34.65
C PRO A 25 20.11 17.69 34.10
N GLU A 26 21.16 16.87 34.24
CA GLU A 26 21.19 15.47 33.81
C GLU A 26 20.22 14.56 34.57
N LYS A 27 20.00 14.78 35.88
CA LYS A 27 19.07 14.00 36.69
C LYS A 27 17.62 14.37 36.37
N THR A 28 17.36 15.66 36.15
CA THR A 28 16.05 16.16 35.70
C THR A 28 15.69 15.60 34.32
N ASN A 29 16.67 15.50 33.40
CA ASN A 29 16.46 14.90 32.09
C ASN A 29 16.00 13.44 32.16
N ILE A 30 16.73 12.60 32.90
CA ILE A 30 16.40 11.17 33.04
C ILE A 30 15.01 10.97 33.66
N LEU A 31 14.63 11.81 34.63
CA LEU A 31 13.30 11.74 35.24
C LEU A 31 12.21 12.12 34.23
N LEU A 32 12.38 13.19 33.45
CA LEU A 32 11.41 13.60 32.45
C LEU A 32 11.28 12.58 31.31
N GLU A 33 12.38 12.02 30.82
CA GLU A 33 12.39 10.92 29.86
C GLU A 33 11.60 9.71 30.39
N SER A 34 11.87 9.30 31.63
CA SER A 34 11.17 8.16 32.25
C SER A 34 9.67 8.40 32.45
N LYS A 35 9.27 9.64 32.77
CA LYS A 35 7.86 10.02 32.87
C LYS A 35 7.19 10.00 31.50
N LEU A 36 7.88 10.54 30.49
CA LEU A 36 7.32 10.70 29.15
C LEU A 36 7.09 9.34 28.46
N LEU A 37 7.95 8.36 28.72
CA LEU A 37 7.80 6.97 28.26
C LEU A 37 6.55 6.26 28.82
N GLN A 38 5.87 6.81 29.82
CA GLN A 38 4.60 6.29 30.33
C GLN A 38 3.39 6.75 29.51
N PHE A 39 3.59 7.69 28.58
CA PHE A 39 2.55 8.20 27.69
C PHE A 39 2.73 7.64 26.27
N GLU A 40 1.60 7.55 25.56
CA GLU A 40 1.53 6.97 24.23
C GLU A 40 1.81 8.04 23.16
N SER A 41 2.83 7.82 22.34
CA SER A 41 3.14 8.64 21.17
C SER A 41 3.93 7.81 20.15
N PRO A 42 4.07 8.26 18.88
CA PRO A 42 4.93 7.56 17.92
C PRO A 42 6.36 7.34 18.42
N PHE A 43 6.86 8.22 19.30
CA PHE A 43 8.20 8.10 19.89
C PHE A 43 8.32 6.94 20.91
N SER A 44 7.20 6.47 21.48
CA SER A 44 7.17 5.35 22.44
C SER A 44 6.65 4.03 21.85
N TRP A 45 6.36 3.99 20.54
CA TRP A 45 5.72 2.84 19.89
C TRP A 45 6.65 1.89 19.13
N ASP A 46 7.96 2.12 19.20
CA ASP A 46 8.97 1.34 18.46
C ASP A 46 8.64 1.22 16.96
N VAL A 47 8.30 2.36 16.35
CA VAL A 47 7.80 2.36 14.98
C VAL A 47 8.92 2.04 13.98
N PRO A 48 8.75 1.06 13.08
CA PRO A 48 9.81 0.66 12.13
C PRO A 48 10.23 1.84 11.23
N PRO A 49 11.52 2.04 10.91
CA PRO A 49 11.92 3.16 10.06
C PRO A 49 11.35 3.05 8.64
N ILE A 50 10.93 4.16 8.04
CA ILE A 50 10.55 4.24 6.62
C ILE A 50 11.66 4.88 5.79
N GLN A 51 11.71 4.55 4.51
CA GLN A 51 12.62 5.19 3.56
C GLN A 51 12.24 6.67 3.38
N LYS A 52 13.23 7.58 3.38
CA LYS A 52 13.01 9.03 3.18
C LYS A 52 12.16 9.36 1.95
N SER A 53 12.42 8.71 0.82
CA SER A 53 11.64 8.89 -0.41
C SER A 53 10.15 8.58 -0.23
N PHE A 54 9.79 7.68 0.68
CA PHE A 54 8.39 7.40 1.01
C PHE A 54 7.74 8.55 1.78
N VAL A 55 8.46 9.20 2.69
CA VAL A 55 7.94 10.36 3.42
C VAL A 55 7.66 11.50 2.43
N ASP A 56 8.66 11.86 1.63
CA ASP A 56 8.60 12.98 0.70
C ASP A 56 7.53 12.77 -0.40
N GLN A 57 7.43 11.57 -0.96
CA GLN A 57 6.56 11.31 -2.10
C GLN A 57 5.17 10.80 -1.71
N TYR A 58 5.05 10.00 -0.66
CA TYR A 58 3.79 9.34 -0.29
C TYR A 58 3.06 10.05 0.84
N LEU A 59 3.69 10.25 2.00
CA LEU A 59 2.98 10.80 3.16
C LEU A 59 2.53 12.24 2.94
N ILE A 60 3.42 13.09 2.40
CA ILE A 60 3.08 14.48 2.06
C ILE A 60 1.95 14.52 1.01
N SER A 61 2.05 13.72 -0.06
CA SER A 61 0.99 13.68 -1.08
C SER A 61 -0.35 13.11 -0.58
N GLN A 62 -0.35 12.26 0.45
CA GLN A 62 -1.60 11.87 1.12
C GLN A 62 -2.16 13.02 1.97
N LEU A 63 -1.30 13.78 2.66
CA LEU A 63 -1.74 14.92 3.46
C LEU A 63 -2.34 16.01 2.57
N GLU A 64 -1.70 16.37 1.46
CA GLU A 64 -2.22 17.35 0.49
C GLU A 64 -3.59 16.95 -0.05
N LYS A 65 -3.83 15.65 -0.27
CA LYS A 65 -5.16 15.14 -0.67
C LYS A 65 -6.21 15.33 0.41
N CYS A 66 -5.83 15.28 1.69
CA CYS A 66 -6.74 15.56 2.80
C CYS A 66 -7.05 17.06 2.93
N GLU A 67 -6.13 17.94 2.53
CA GLU A 67 -6.32 19.39 2.58
C GLU A 67 -7.29 19.89 1.49
N ASN A 68 -7.28 19.23 0.33
CA ASN A 68 -8.20 19.52 -0.78
C ASN A 68 -9.62 18.91 -0.60
N ALA A 69 -9.92 18.30 0.54
CA ALA A 69 -11.25 17.79 0.85
C ALA A 69 -12.08 18.86 1.59
N GLU A 70 -13.03 19.46 0.86
CA GLU A 70 -13.94 20.52 1.30
C GLU A 70 -15.01 19.98 2.27
N GLU A 71 -14.67 19.84 3.54
CA GLU A 71 -15.63 19.78 4.64
C GLU A 71 -15.08 20.62 5.80
N GLU A 72 -15.65 21.81 5.98
CA GLU A 72 -15.34 22.71 7.09
C GLU A 72 -15.98 22.18 8.39
N ASN A 73 -15.30 22.34 9.53
CA ASN A 73 -15.78 22.03 10.88
C ASN A 73 -15.98 20.53 11.25
N LEU A 74 -15.52 19.58 10.42
CA LEU A 74 -15.47 18.15 10.78
C LEU A 74 -14.06 17.72 11.19
N PHE A 75 -13.96 16.76 12.09
CA PHE A 75 -12.69 16.23 12.55
C PHE A 75 -12.06 15.34 11.47
N LYS A 76 -10.92 15.79 10.95
CA LYS A 76 -10.22 15.08 9.87
C LYS A 76 -9.29 14.01 10.44
N TRP A 77 -9.84 12.88 10.91
CA TRP A 77 -9.11 11.75 11.49
C TRP A 77 -7.85 11.35 10.72
N THR A 78 -7.94 11.21 9.40
CA THR A 78 -6.78 10.85 8.56
C THR A 78 -5.72 11.95 8.56
N ARG A 79 -6.12 13.23 8.53
CA ARG A 79 -5.21 14.38 8.55
C ARG A 79 -4.45 14.43 9.86
N PHE A 80 -5.14 14.30 10.99
CA PHE A 80 -4.53 14.26 12.32
C PHE A 80 -3.45 13.18 12.42
N ASN A 81 -3.78 11.94 12.04
CA ASN A 81 -2.85 10.82 12.09
C ASN A 81 -1.65 10.98 11.14
N LEU A 82 -1.84 11.56 9.95
CA LEU A 82 -0.76 11.82 9.01
C LEU A 82 0.19 12.91 9.51
N GLN A 83 -0.33 13.99 10.11
CA GLN A 83 0.49 15.06 10.68
C GLN A 83 1.31 14.52 11.87
N LEU A 84 0.69 13.71 12.73
CA LEU A 84 1.37 13.03 13.83
C LEU A 84 2.53 12.17 13.34
N LEU A 85 2.28 11.35 12.31
CA LEU A 85 3.29 10.50 11.70
C LEU A 85 4.42 11.31 11.04
N LEU A 86 4.08 12.37 10.29
CA LEU A 86 5.07 13.25 9.66
C LEU A 86 5.97 13.93 10.69
N SER A 87 5.39 14.35 11.82
CA SER A 87 6.15 14.92 12.94
C SER A 87 7.23 13.95 13.42
N TYR A 88 6.89 12.68 13.63
CA TYR A 88 7.84 11.64 14.03
C TYR A 88 8.87 11.32 12.93
N GLU A 89 8.44 11.10 11.69
CA GLU A 89 9.34 10.64 10.62
C GLU A 89 10.36 11.70 10.20
N LEU A 90 9.97 12.97 10.11
CA LEU A 90 10.89 14.07 9.78
C LEU A 90 11.93 14.26 10.88
N TRP A 91 11.55 14.02 12.13
CA TRP A 91 12.48 14.01 13.25
C TRP A 91 13.41 12.79 13.19
N ASN A 92 12.87 11.58 13.04
CA ASN A 92 13.61 10.32 13.08
C ASN A 92 14.68 10.25 11.99
N GLN A 93 14.41 10.84 10.83
CA GLN A 93 15.35 10.93 9.71
C GLN A 93 16.39 12.04 9.86
N GLN A 94 16.31 12.83 10.95
CA GLN A 94 17.09 14.06 11.16
C GLN A 94 17.06 14.99 9.94
N SER A 95 15.99 14.92 9.16
CA SER A 95 15.89 15.58 7.87
C SER A 95 15.37 17.01 8.01
N ASP A 96 14.42 17.22 8.94
CA ASP A 96 13.80 18.53 9.15
C ASP A 96 13.10 18.66 10.52
N ILE A 97 13.85 19.08 11.54
CA ILE A 97 13.33 19.24 12.91
C ILE A 97 12.28 20.36 12.99
N VAL A 98 12.42 21.41 12.18
CA VAL A 98 11.49 22.54 12.18
C VAL A 98 10.13 22.10 11.68
N ASN A 99 10.09 21.40 10.54
CA ASN A 99 8.84 20.86 10.00
C ASN A 99 8.25 19.78 10.91
N ALA A 100 9.09 18.95 11.53
CA ALA A 100 8.63 17.98 12.53
C ALA A 100 7.83 18.65 13.65
N GLN A 101 8.34 19.76 14.20
CA GLN A 101 7.65 20.54 15.21
C GLN A 101 6.38 21.21 14.67
N GLN A 102 6.43 21.79 13.47
CA GLN A 102 5.26 22.42 12.85
C GLN A 102 4.10 21.44 12.66
N TYR A 103 4.36 20.18 12.33
CA TYR A 103 3.30 19.18 12.20
C TYR A 103 2.69 18.77 13.54
N ALA A 104 3.48 18.67 14.61
CA ALA A 104 2.93 18.50 15.97
C ALA A 104 2.08 19.70 16.39
N ASP A 105 2.51 20.91 16.05
CA ASP A 105 1.76 22.15 16.33
C ASP A 105 0.44 22.19 15.55
N LYS A 106 0.43 21.76 14.29
CA LYS A 106 -0.80 21.62 13.47
C LYS A 106 -1.80 20.64 14.07
N CYS A 107 -1.35 19.53 14.66
CA CYS A 107 -2.23 18.61 15.38
C CYS A 107 -2.92 19.33 16.55
N LEU A 108 -2.16 20.04 17.38
CA LEU A 108 -2.72 20.74 18.55
C LEU A 108 -3.66 21.87 18.14
N TYR A 109 -3.28 22.66 17.13
CA TYR A 109 -4.13 23.71 16.59
C TYR A 109 -5.48 23.15 16.10
N MET A 110 -5.48 22.02 15.40
CA MET A 110 -6.71 21.34 14.97
C MET A 110 -7.60 20.95 16.16
N LEU A 111 -7.01 20.46 17.26
CA LEU A 111 -7.78 20.11 18.45
C LEU A 111 -8.34 21.33 19.17
N GLU A 112 -7.61 22.45 19.19
CA GLU A 112 -8.06 23.72 19.76
C GLU A 112 -9.22 24.33 18.97
N GLU A 113 -9.13 24.35 17.64
CA GLU A 113 -10.17 24.87 16.74
C GLU A 113 -11.50 24.10 16.89
N LEU A 114 -11.40 22.79 17.08
CA LEU A 114 -12.56 21.89 17.20
C LEU A 114 -13.13 21.77 18.61
N ARG A 115 -12.39 22.23 19.64
CA ARG A 115 -12.71 22.00 21.06
C ARG A 115 -14.15 22.35 21.43
N ASP A 116 -14.62 23.51 20.98
CA ASP A 116 -15.93 24.05 21.36
C ASP A 116 -16.96 23.96 20.21
N ASN A 117 -16.52 23.56 19.01
CA ASN A 117 -17.32 23.67 17.78
C ASN A 117 -17.59 22.32 17.07
N CYS A 118 -16.94 21.23 17.49
CA CYS A 118 -17.09 19.94 16.83
C CYS A 118 -18.21 19.10 17.45
N SER A 119 -19.15 18.65 16.62
CA SER A 119 -20.23 17.73 17.01
C SER A 119 -20.00 16.29 16.55
N GLU A 120 -18.83 15.99 15.97
CA GLU A 120 -18.56 14.67 15.41
C GLU A 120 -18.39 13.62 16.52
N PRO A 121 -19.18 12.53 16.52
CA PRO A 121 -19.16 11.54 17.60
C PRO A 121 -17.78 10.93 17.87
N LEU A 122 -17.01 10.64 16.82
CA LEU A 122 -15.65 10.09 16.94
C LEU A 122 -14.71 11.07 17.66
N PHE A 123 -14.78 12.36 17.35
CA PHE A 123 -13.93 13.36 18.01
C PHE A 123 -14.27 13.49 19.49
N LEU A 124 -15.56 13.60 19.79
CA LEU A 124 -16.07 13.76 21.15
C LEU A 124 -15.72 12.55 22.03
N SER A 125 -15.86 11.34 21.51
CA SER A 125 -15.55 10.12 22.26
C SER A 125 -14.04 9.91 22.52
N LEU A 126 -13.18 10.53 21.70
CA LEU A 126 -11.72 10.33 21.73
C LEU A 126 -10.94 11.57 22.17
N THR A 127 -11.59 12.62 22.66
CA THR A 127 -10.95 13.93 22.88
C THR A 127 -9.68 13.84 23.73
N ASN A 128 -9.71 13.20 24.91
CA ASN A 128 -8.51 13.11 25.73
C ASN A 128 -7.42 12.21 25.12
N ALA A 129 -7.80 11.18 24.35
CA ALA A 129 -6.83 10.34 23.65
C ALA A 129 -6.07 11.12 22.56
N LEU A 130 -6.78 11.98 21.82
CA LEU A 130 -6.18 12.85 20.80
C LEU A 130 -5.20 13.85 21.44
N TRP A 131 -5.64 14.53 22.51
CA TRP A 131 -4.80 15.46 23.26
C TRP A 131 -3.59 14.76 23.87
N HIS A 132 -3.78 13.57 24.45
CA HIS A 132 -2.72 12.76 25.04
C HIS A 132 -1.59 12.53 24.05
N VAL A 133 -1.91 12.00 22.86
CA VAL A 133 -0.89 11.65 21.86
C VAL A 133 -0.24 12.90 21.27
N ALA A 134 -1.01 13.95 20.98
CA ALA A 134 -0.46 15.20 20.42
C ALA A 134 0.48 15.91 21.41
N LEU A 135 0.08 16.02 22.68
CA LEU A 135 0.90 16.63 23.73
C LEU A 135 2.16 15.79 24.02
N ALA A 136 2.03 14.46 24.12
CA ALA A 136 3.18 13.57 24.33
C ALA A 136 4.21 13.68 23.19
N THR A 137 3.73 13.70 21.95
CA THR A 137 4.58 13.88 20.75
C THR A 137 5.34 15.21 20.80
N ARG A 138 4.64 16.31 21.09
CA ARG A 138 5.27 17.63 21.21
C ARG A 138 6.24 17.70 22.39
N ALA A 139 5.90 17.09 23.52
CA ALA A 139 6.78 17.01 24.68
C ALA A 139 8.07 16.24 24.37
N HIS A 140 8.01 15.15 23.59
CA HIS A 140 9.20 14.43 23.14
C HIS A 140 10.12 15.32 22.30
N ILE A 141 9.56 16.06 21.35
CA ILE A 141 10.33 16.98 20.51
C ILE A 141 11.01 18.06 21.35
N HIS A 142 10.28 18.67 22.31
CA HIS A 142 10.86 19.66 23.23
C HIS A 142 11.98 19.06 24.09
N LEU A 143 11.78 17.84 24.61
CA LEU A 143 12.76 17.15 25.45
C LEU A 143 14.06 16.88 24.66
N ILE A 144 13.94 16.37 23.43
CA ILE A 144 15.07 16.12 22.53
C ILE A 144 15.81 17.43 22.17
N ASN A 145 15.06 18.52 21.99
CA ASN A 145 15.61 19.86 21.74
C ASN A 145 16.13 20.56 23.00
N ARG A 146 16.22 19.85 24.15
CA ARG A 146 16.69 20.37 25.45
C ARG A 146 15.85 21.52 26.01
N GLN A 147 14.58 21.59 25.64
CA GLN A 147 13.60 22.56 26.12
C GLN A 147 12.79 21.95 27.27
N TYR A 148 13.47 21.64 28.37
CA TYR A 148 12.94 20.84 29.50
C TYR A 148 11.70 21.48 30.15
N ASP A 149 11.70 22.79 30.38
CA ASP A 149 10.59 23.50 31.03
C ASP A 149 9.30 23.42 30.18
N LEU A 150 9.44 23.49 28.85
CA LEU A 150 8.30 23.35 27.93
C LEU A 150 7.81 21.91 27.90
N ALA A 151 8.72 20.93 27.89
CA ALA A 151 8.37 19.52 27.94
C ALA A 151 7.61 19.18 29.24
N GLU A 152 8.09 19.63 30.39
CA GLU A 152 7.44 19.41 31.70
C GLU A 152 6.05 20.04 31.76
N LYS A 153 5.90 21.29 31.26
CA LYS A 153 4.60 21.98 31.19
C LYS A 153 3.57 21.25 30.31
N LEU A 154 4.03 20.57 29.26
CA LEU A 154 3.14 19.76 28.42
C LEU A 154 2.81 18.44 29.10
N ILE A 155 3.81 17.76 29.67
CA ILE A 155 3.64 16.51 30.41
C ILE A 155 2.61 16.66 31.53
N SER A 156 2.64 17.78 32.27
CA SER A 156 1.69 18.03 33.36
C SER A 156 0.22 18.17 32.91
N LYS A 157 -0.03 18.32 31.59
CA LYS A 157 -1.37 18.40 31.02
C LYS A 157 -1.86 17.06 30.45
N ILE A 158 -1.00 16.06 30.35
CA ILE A 158 -1.36 14.77 29.75
C ILE A 158 -2.12 13.94 30.78
N VAL A 159 -3.33 13.50 30.41
CA VAL A 159 -4.11 12.56 31.23
C VAL A 159 -3.46 11.17 31.14
N PRO A 160 -3.04 10.56 32.26
CA PRO A 160 -2.45 9.21 32.24
C PRO A 160 -3.43 8.16 31.69
N VAL A 161 -2.91 7.15 30.98
CA VAL A 161 -3.72 6.14 30.26
C VAL A 161 -4.74 5.44 31.17
N GLN A 162 -4.35 5.14 32.41
CA GLN A 162 -5.21 4.47 33.40
C GLN A 162 -6.47 5.27 33.80
N TYR A 163 -6.49 6.58 33.55
CA TYR A 163 -7.62 7.45 33.84
C TYR A 163 -8.47 7.76 32.59
N LEU A 164 -8.06 7.30 31.42
CA LEU A 164 -8.85 7.42 30.20
C LEU A 164 -10.03 6.44 30.24
N SER A 165 -11.16 6.87 29.70
CA SER A 165 -12.32 6.00 29.49
C SER A 165 -12.00 4.86 28.51
N ARG A 166 -12.85 3.83 28.46
CA ARG A 166 -12.67 2.71 27.51
C ARG A 166 -12.64 3.17 26.06
N ALA A 167 -13.49 4.13 25.69
CA ALA A 167 -13.51 4.71 24.35
C ALA A 167 -12.20 5.44 24.04
N GLU A 168 -11.68 6.23 24.96
CA GLU A 168 -10.40 6.93 24.80
C GLU A 168 -9.20 5.97 24.74
N GLN A 169 -9.20 4.91 25.56
CA GLN A 169 -8.20 3.85 25.45
C GLN A 169 -8.29 3.13 24.09
N ALA A 170 -9.49 2.87 23.59
CA ALA A 170 -9.70 2.37 22.22
C ALA A 170 -9.16 3.36 21.19
N GLY A 171 -9.35 4.66 21.41
CA GLY A 171 -8.79 5.76 20.62
C GLY A 171 -7.27 5.69 20.51
N LEU A 172 -6.56 5.48 21.62
CA LEU A 172 -5.10 5.30 21.60
C LEU A 172 -4.67 4.13 20.70
N TRP A 173 -5.33 2.98 20.82
CA TRP A 173 -5.09 1.83 19.94
C TRP A 173 -5.46 2.14 18.48
N GLY A 174 -6.52 2.90 18.25
CA GLY A 174 -6.96 3.37 16.94
C GLY A 174 -5.99 4.29 16.23
N ILE A 175 -5.40 5.23 16.96
CA ILE A 175 -4.35 6.13 16.48
C ILE A 175 -3.11 5.29 16.11
N ARG A 176 -2.69 4.37 16.99
CA ARG A 176 -1.61 3.42 16.70
C ARG A 176 -1.89 2.62 15.43
N ALA A 177 -3.08 2.06 15.31
CA ALA A 177 -3.48 1.31 14.12
C ALA A 177 -3.38 2.17 12.85
N SER A 178 -3.84 3.42 12.92
CA SER A 178 -3.81 4.36 11.79
C SER A 178 -2.39 4.76 11.39
N VAL A 179 -1.49 4.92 12.35
CA VAL A 179 -0.06 5.17 12.12
C VAL A 179 0.60 3.95 11.47
N PHE A 180 0.51 2.76 12.08
CA PHE A 180 1.13 1.53 11.55
C PHE A 180 0.58 1.13 10.18
N LYS A 181 -0.68 1.47 9.87
CA LYS A 181 -1.27 1.24 8.54
C LYS A 181 -0.51 1.95 7.40
N GLN A 182 0.26 3.00 7.69
CA GLN A 182 1.04 3.73 6.69
C GLN A 182 2.40 3.06 6.37
N TYR A 183 2.89 2.16 7.22
CA TYR A 183 4.18 1.49 7.07
C TYR A 183 4.14 0.32 6.07
N SER A 184 3.26 0.40 5.08
CA SER A 184 3.20 -0.53 3.94
C SER A 184 3.01 -1.99 4.44
N PRO A 185 3.33 -3.06 3.67
CA PRO A 185 3.07 -4.43 4.11
C PRO A 185 3.64 -4.82 5.48
N ALA A 186 4.72 -4.18 5.93
CA ALA A 186 5.35 -4.47 7.22
C ALA A 186 4.50 -3.97 8.41
N GLY A 187 3.78 -2.86 8.25
CA GLY A 187 2.94 -2.28 9.30
C GLY A 187 1.53 -2.85 9.41
N HIS A 188 0.99 -3.42 8.31
CA HIS A 188 -0.39 -3.90 8.30
C HIS A 188 -0.74 -4.95 9.38
N PRO A 189 0.13 -5.93 9.72
CA PRO A 189 -0.18 -6.87 10.80
C PRO A 189 -0.32 -6.19 12.17
N PHE A 190 0.54 -5.22 12.47
CA PHE A 190 0.46 -4.43 13.71
C PHE A 190 -0.80 -3.55 13.73
N ALA A 191 -1.10 -2.89 12.61
CA ALA A 191 -2.31 -2.09 12.47
C ALA A 191 -3.58 -2.92 12.70
N LEU A 192 -3.61 -4.16 12.19
CA LEU A 192 -4.72 -5.09 12.40
C LEU A 192 -4.86 -5.50 13.87
N ASP A 193 -3.76 -5.80 14.56
CA ASP A 193 -3.76 -6.14 15.99
C ASP A 193 -4.26 -4.97 16.84
N PHE A 194 -3.73 -3.77 16.61
CA PHE A 194 -4.15 -2.57 17.34
C PHE A 194 -5.61 -2.20 17.07
N ALA A 195 -6.08 -2.28 15.81
CA ALA A 195 -7.49 -2.02 15.51
C ALA A 195 -8.42 -3.08 16.13
N THR A 196 -7.97 -4.33 16.23
CA THR A 196 -8.71 -5.39 16.94
C THR A 196 -8.79 -5.12 18.44
N LYS A 197 -7.72 -4.61 19.06
CA LYS A 197 -7.74 -4.18 20.48
C LYS A 197 -8.68 -2.99 20.69
N ALA A 198 -8.69 -2.03 19.76
CA ALA A 198 -9.62 -0.91 19.78
C ALA A 198 -11.09 -1.40 19.73
N SER A 199 -11.43 -2.30 18.80
CA SER A 199 -12.80 -2.83 18.69
C SER A 199 -13.22 -3.70 19.88
N GLN A 200 -12.29 -4.35 20.58
CA GLN A 200 -12.58 -5.08 21.83
C GLN A 200 -12.94 -4.13 22.99
N LEU A 201 -12.34 -2.94 23.01
CA LEU A 201 -12.59 -1.95 24.06
C LEU A 201 -13.86 -1.14 23.80
N ASP A 202 -14.10 -0.79 22.53
CA ASP A 202 -15.24 0.00 22.06
C ASP A 202 -15.79 -0.55 20.72
N PRO A 203 -16.66 -1.58 20.76
CA PRO A 203 -17.13 -2.26 19.55
C PRO A 203 -18.16 -1.46 18.73
N HIS A 204 -18.62 -0.30 19.20
CA HIS A 204 -19.64 0.49 18.51
C HIS A 204 -19.06 1.61 17.64
N GLN A 205 -17.74 1.74 17.60
CA GLN A 205 -17.07 2.73 16.77
C GLN A 205 -16.74 2.17 15.38
N ALA A 206 -17.39 2.73 14.35
CA ALA A 206 -17.28 2.28 12.96
C ALA A 206 -15.82 2.29 12.42
N GLU A 207 -15.01 3.24 12.88
CA GLU A 207 -13.62 3.42 12.41
C GLU A 207 -12.74 2.20 12.70
N TRP A 208 -12.95 1.48 13.81
CA TRP A 208 -12.17 0.28 14.13
C TRP A 208 -12.43 -0.85 13.14
N HIS A 209 -13.71 -1.11 12.87
CA HIS A 209 -14.14 -2.10 11.88
C HIS A 209 -13.66 -1.75 10.47
N PHE A 210 -13.70 -0.46 10.11
CA PHE A 210 -13.15 0.03 8.85
C PHE A 210 -11.64 -0.24 8.75
N ILE A 211 -10.86 0.10 9.77
CA ILE A 211 -9.40 -0.13 9.77
C ILE A 211 -9.07 -1.63 9.68
N ILE A 212 -9.77 -2.48 10.44
CA ILE A 212 -9.60 -3.94 10.42
C ILE A 212 -9.78 -4.48 9.00
N SER A 213 -10.93 -4.19 8.38
CA SER A 213 -11.21 -4.66 7.01
C SER A 213 -10.22 -4.09 6.00
N ASN A 214 -9.85 -2.81 6.12
CA ASN A 214 -8.87 -2.19 5.24
C ASN A 214 -7.50 -2.91 5.32
N CYS A 215 -7.04 -3.23 6.54
CA CYS A 215 -5.78 -3.94 6.76
C CYS A 215 -5.83 -5.36 6.19
N LEU A 216 -6.91 -6.11 6.45
CA LEU A 216 -7.12 -7.45 5.90
C LEU A 216 -7.07 -7.43 4.36
N GLY A 217 -7.78 -6.50 3.72
CA GLY A 217 -7.78 -6.35 2.27
C GLY A 217 -6.41 -5.96 1.71
N ARG A 218 -5.64 -5.10 2.41
CA ARG A 218 -4.28 -4.72 1.99
C ARG A 218 -3.31 -5.90 2.09
N MET A 219 -3.30 -6.62 3.22
CA MET A 219 -2.48 -7.82 3.41
C MET A 219 -2.78 -8.86 2.34
N ARG A 220 -4.06 -9.14 2.10
CA ARG A 220 -4.52 -10.03 1.04
C ARG A 220 -3.99 -9.65 -0.34
N ARG A 221 -4.05 -8.37 -0.73
CA ARG A 221 -3.56 -7.92 -2.04
C ARG A 221 -2.05 -8.12 -2.20
N VAL A 222 -1.29 -7.96 -1.12
CA VAL A 222 0.17 -8.18 -1.10
C VAL A 222 0.50 -9.66 -1.23
N GLU A 223 -0.18 -10.52 -0.49
CA GLU A 223 0.01 -11.98 -0.51
C GLU A 223 -0.65 -12.64 -1.73
N ARG A 224 -1.52 -11.88 -2.42
CA ARG A 224 -2.49 -12.35 -3.42
C ARG A 224 -3.34 -13.51 -2.88
N GLY A 225 -3.81 -13.34 -1.65
CA GLY A 225 -4.64 -14.30 -0.90
C GLY A 225 -6.13 -14.22 -1.23
N GLU A 226 -6.91 -14.99 -0.48
CA GLU A 226 -8.37 -15.10 -0.60
C GLU A 226 -9.07 -13.99 0.20
N VAL A 227 -10.21 -13.51 -0.30
CA VAL A 227 -11.05 -12.56 0.45
C VAL A 227 -11.70 -13.30 1.61
N THR A 228 -11.40 -12.89 2.83
CA THR A 228 -11.90 -13.55 4.04
C THR A 228 -13.30 -13.07 4.38
N MET A 229 -14.12 -13.93 4.99
CA MET A 229 -15.44 -13.51 5.49
C MET A 229 -15.34 -12.40 6.54
N ARG A 230 -14.31 -12.47 7.39
CA ARG A 230 -14.00 -11.39 8.36
C ARG A 230 -13.79 -10.04 7.67
N GLU A 231 -13.02 -9.97 6.57
CA GLU A 231 -12.85 -8.71 5.80
C GLU A 231 -14.19 -8.11 5.37
N VAL A 232 -15.13 -8.96 4.94
CA VAL A 232 -16.46 -8.56 4.48
C VAL A 232 -17.35 -8.13 5.64
N GLU A 233 -17.36 -8.88 6.73
CA GLU A 233 -18.21 -8.64 7.91
C GLU A 233 -17.82 -7.36 8.62
N GLU A 234 -16.52 -7.14 8.85
CA GLU A 234 -16.01 -5.91 9.48
C GLU A 234 -16.35 -4.68 8.64
N MET A 235 -16.23 -4.74 7.31
CA MET A 235 -16.62 -3.61 6.46
C MET A 235 -18.13 -3.35 6.47
N LYS A 236 -18.95 -4.40 6.54
CA LYS A 236 -20.41 -4.25 6.69
C LYS A 236 -20.74 -3.61 8.02
N GLU A 237 -20.11 -4.04 9.11
CA GLU A 237 -20.33 -3.49 10.44
C GLU A 237 -19.99 -2.00 10.48
N ALA A 238 -18.87 -1.59 9.87
CA ALA A 238 -18.53 -0.18 9.72
C ALA A 238 -19.64 0.64 9.03
N CYS A 239 -20.23 0.12 7.94
CA CYS A 239 -21.35 0.76 7.25
C CYS A 239 -22.68 0.74 8.03
N ILE A 240 -22.89 -0.25 8.89
CA ILE A 240 -24.08 -0.34 9.76
C ILE A 240 -23.99 0.70 10.87
N LEU A 241 -22.83 0.79 11.52
CA LEU A 241 -22.57 1.71 12.63
C LEU A 241 -22.54 3.16 12.18
N GLN A 242 -22.02 3.45 10.98
CA GLN A 242 -21.93 4.81 10.47
C GLN A 242 -22.19 4.88 8.96
N ARG A 243 -23.15 5.72 8.58
CA ARG A 243 -23.41 6.06 7.18
C ARG A 243 -22.35 7.04 6.69
N ASP A 244 -21.32 6.50 6.02
CA ASP A 244 -20.25 7.28 5.42
C ASP A 244 -19.94 6.80 3.99
N ALA A 245 -19.66 7.75 3.09
CA ALA A 245 -19.38 7.48 1.69
C ALA A 245 -18.05 6.74 1.47
N THR A 246 -17.05 6.98 2.32
CA THR A 246 -15.77 6.27 2.29
C THR A 246 -15.96 4.82 2.69
N TYR A 247 -16.67 4.53 3.78
CA TYR A 247 -16.95 3.15 4.19
C TYR A 247 -17.77 2.42 3.13
N THR A 248 -18.82 3.08 2.61
CA THR A 248 -19.70 2.51 1.58
C THR A 248 -18.95 2.18 0.28
N SER A 249 -18.07 3.07 -0.19
CA SER A 249 -17.25 2.81 -1.38
C SER A 249 -16.21 1.71 -1.16
N HIS A 250 -15.68 1.56 0.07
CA HIS A 250 -14.79 0.44 0.39
C HIS A 250 -15.54 -0.89 0.49
N LEU A 251 -16.76 -0.91 1.04
CA LEU A 251 -17.63 -2.09 1.01
C LEU A 251 -17.91 -2.55 -0.42
N ALA A 252 -18.22 -1.61 -1.30
CA ALA A 252 -18.39 -1.89 -2.73
C ALA A 252 -17.12 -2.53 -3.33
N GLN A 253 -15.94 -2.00 -3.02
CA GLN A 253 -14.67 -2.57 -3.48
C GLN A 253 -14.42 -3.98 -2.93
N VAL A 254 -14.77 -4.26 -1.66
CA VAL A 254 -14.68 -5.60 -1.08
C VAL A 254 -15.59 -6.57 -1.83
N PHE A 255 -16.80 -6.16 -2.23
CA PHE A 255 -17.68 -6.98 -3.07
C PHE A 255 -17.10 -7.23 -4.47
N VAL A 256 -16.47 -6.24 -5.11
CA VAL A 256 -15.76 -6.44 -6.38
C VAL A 256 -14.64 -7.46 -6.22
N ASP A 257 -13.83 -7.33 -5.18
CA ASP A 257 -12.71 -8.24 -4.91
C ASP A 257 -13.20 -9.66 -4.63
N TYR A 258 -14.28 -9.82 -3.86
CA TYR A 258 -14.91 -11.11 -3.55
C TYR A 258 -15.48 -11.77 -4.81
N SER A 259 -16.19 -10.99 -5.63
CA SER A 259 -16.72 -11.44 -6.91
C SER A 259 -15.62 -11.92 -7.86
N ASN A 260 -14.55 -11.15 -7.98
CA ASN A 260 -13.40 -11.51 -8.81
C ASN A 260 -12.72 -12.77 -8.28
N TYR A 261 -12.53 -12.90 -6.96
CA TYR A 261 -11.97 -14.09 -6.34
C TYR A 261 -12.77 -15.35 -6.69
N ILE A 262 -14.10 -15.32 -6.55
CA ILE A 262 -14.98 -16.43 -6.94
C ILE A 262 -14.86 -16.73 -8.43
N TYR A 263 -14.92 -15.70 -9.29
CA TYR A 263 -14.89 -15.89 -10.73
C TYR A 263 -13.59 -16.54 -11.22
N TYR A 264 -12.43 -16.12 -10.71
CA TYR A 264 -11.14 -16.70 -11.08
C TYR A 264 -10.95 -18.11 -10.54
N ASN A 265 -11.63 -18.45 -9.44
CA ASN A 265 -11.59 -19.79 -8.83
C ASN A 265 -12.80 -20.66 -9.18
N ARG A 266 -13.58 -20.30 -10.23
CA ARG A 266 -14.81 -21.00 -10.62
C ARG A 266 -14.64 -22.49 -10.91
N SER A 267 -13.45 -22.91 -11.34
CA SER A 267 -13.11 -24.31 -11.62
C SER A 267 -12.50 -25.04 -10.41
N ASN A 268 -12.18 -24.32 -9.33
CA ASN A 268 -11.61 -24.87 -8.11
C ASN A 268 -12.72 -25.37 -7.18
N ARG A 269 -12.93 -26.69 -7.15
CA ARG A 269 -13.97 -27.33 -6.31
C ARG A 269 -13.78 -27.14 -4.81
N LYS A 270 -12.60 -26.70 -4.34
CA LYS A 270 -12.38 -26.32 -2.93
C LYS A 270 -12.99 -24.97 -2.59
N VAL A 271 -13.19 -24.12 -3.59
CA VAL A 271 -13.69 -22.74 -3.42
C VAL A 271 -15.13 -22.62 -3.89
N CYS A 272 -15.49 -23.30 -4.99
CA CYS A 272 -16.81 -23.21 -5.61
C CYS A 272 -17.48 -24.58 -5.68
N SER A 273 -18.76 -24.65 -5.34
CA SER A 273 -19.57 -25.87 -5.46
C SER A 273 -19.76 -26.29 -6.92
N SER A 274 -19.93 -25.32 -7.82
CA SER A 274 -19.98 -25.51 -9.28
C SER A 274 -19.60 -24.23 -10.02
N VAL A 275 -19.30 -24.35 -11.32
CA VAL A 275 -19.04 -23.20 -12.19
C VAL A 275 -20.28 -22.29 -12.26
N ASP A 276 -21.47 -22.87 -12.39
CA ASP A 276 -22.73 -22.10 -12.43
C ASP A 276 -23.02 -21.35 -11.14
N TRP A 277 -22.70 -21.96 -9.99
CA TRP A 277 -22.76 -21.27 -8.71
C TRP A 277 -21.79 -20.08 -8.69
N ALA A 278 -20.53 -20.28 -9.10
CA ALA A 278 -19.53 -19.22 -9.12
C ALA A 278 -19.94 -18.03 -9.99
N LEU A 279 -20.48 -18.30 -11.19
CA LEU A 279 -20.96 -17.27 -12.12
C LEU A 279 -22.16 -16.50 -11.55
N ARG A 280 -23.15 -17.20 -10.96
CA ARG A 280 -24.32 -16.57 -10.33
C ARG A 280 -23.91 -15.71 -9.13
N THR A 281 -23.08 -16.26 -8.24
CA THR A 281 -22.62 -15.56 -7.04
C THR A 281 -21.78 -14.34 -7.39
N SER A 282 -20.83 -14.46 -8.32
CA SER A 282 -20.06 -13.31 -8.82
C SER A 282 -20.98 -12.21 -9.37
N LYS A 283 -22.01 -12.56 -10.15
CA LYS A 283 -22.98 -11.57 -10.66
C LYS A 283 -23.77 -10.87 -9.55
N ILE A 284 -24.12 -11.57 -8.47
CA ILE A 284 -24.83 -10.98 -7.31
C ILE A 284 -23.94 -9.95 -6.61
N TYR A 285 -22.68 -10.29 -6.32
CA TYR A 285 -21.75 -9.38 -5.66
C TYR A 285 -21.36 -8.18 -6.55
N ASN A 286 -21.25 -8.37 -7.87
CA ASN A 286 -21.07 -7.26 -8.80
C ASN A 286 -22.22 -6.25 -8.73
N ARG A 287 -23.49 -6.72 -8.66
CA ARG A 287 -24.64 -5.82 -8.52
C ARG A 287 -24.62 -5.06 -7.20
N LYS A 288 -24.39 -5.77 -6.09
CA LYS A 288 -24.23 -5.14 -4.77
C LYS A 288 -23.12 -4.09 -4.76
N ALA A 289 -22.00 -4.35 -5.44
CA ALA A 289 -20.93 -3.37 -5.57
C ALA A 289 -21.39 -2.12 -6.32
N ILE A 290 -22.06 -2.26 -7.48
CA ILE A 290 -22.57 -1.13 -8.27
C ILE A 290 -23.56 -0.29 -7.47
N GLU A 291 -24.50 -0.93 -6.75
CA GLU A 291 -25.48 -0.25 -5.89
C GLU A 291 -24.77 0.59 -4.82
N ARG A 292 -23.82 0.00 -4.09
CA ARG A 292 -23.05 0.71 -3.05
C ARG A 292 -22.16 1.80 -3.61
N PHE A 293 -21.61 1.63 -4.81
CA PHE A 293 -20.85 2.67 -5.48
C PHE A 293 -21.70 3.89 -5.83
N LYS A 294 -22.91 3.67 -6.36
CA LYS A 294 -23.87 4.75 -6.66
C LYS A 294 -24.29 5.46 -5.37
N GLU A 295 -24.64 4.70 -4.34
CA GLU A 295 -24.99 5.23 -3.02
C GLU A 295 -23.87 6.11 -2.43
N ALA A 296 -22.61 5.68 -2.54
CA ALA A 296 -21.47 6.48 -2.06
C ALA A 296 -21.34 7.82 -2.80
N VAL A 297 -21.52 7.84 -4.12
CA VAL A 297 -21.50 9.08 -4.91
C VAL A 297 -22.67 9.99 -4.53
N GLU A 298 -23.86 9.44 -4.31
CA GLU A 298 -25.03 10.20 -3.86
C GLU A 298 -24.79 10.88 -2.49
N MET A 299 -24.06 10.23 -1.59
CA MET A 299 -23.70 10.83 -0.29
C MET A 299 -22.72 12.01 -0.41
N ARG A 300 -21.80 11.98 -1.39
CA ARG A 300 -20.77 13.02 -1.60
C ARG A 300 -20.58 13.33 -3.09
N PRO A 301 -21.57 13.97 -3.75
CA PRO A 301 -21.59 14.12 -5.21
C PRO A 301 -20.54 15.08 -5.75
N HIS A 302 -19.94 15.93 -4.92
CA HIS A 302 -18.92 16.90 -5.34
C HIS A 302 -17.49 16.47 -5.02
N CYS A 303 -17.27 15.29 -4.41
CA CYS A 303 -15.94 14.83 -4.02
C CYS A 303 -15.18 14.15 -5.19
N PRO A 304 -14.16 14.78 -5.81
CA PRO A 304 -13.48 14.20 -6.98
C PRO A 304 -12.72 12.92 -6.64
N GLY A 305 -12.08 12.88 -5.46
CA GLY A 305 -11.35 11.70 -4.99
C GLY A 305 -12.25 10.47 -4.81
N LEU A 306 -13.50 10.67 -4.37
CA LEU A 306 -14.49 9.60 -4.29
C LEU A 306 -14.92 9.15 -5.69
N LYS A 307 -15.20 10.08 -6.62
CA LYS A 307 -15.56 9.76 -8.01
C LYS A 307 -14.51 8.89 -8.69
N VAL A 308 -13.22 9.24 -8.57
CA VAL A 308 -12.11 8.45 -9.10
C VAL A 308 -12.11 7.04 -8.49
N ARG A 309 -12.24 6.92 -7.17
CA ARG A 309 -12.28 5.60 -6.49
C ARG A 309 -13.47 4.76 -6.96
N VAL A 310 -14.64 5.37 -7.12
CA VAL A 310 -15.83 4.66 -7.58
C VAL A 310 -15.67 4.20 -9.03
N ALA A 311 -15.21 5.08 -9.93
CA ALA A 311 -14.92 4.71 -11.31
C ALA A 311 -13.90 3.56 -11.38
N HIS A 312 -12.80 3.64 -10.63
CA HIS A 312 -11.80 2.58 -10.52
C HIS A 312 -12.42 1.22 -10.15
N GLY A 313 -13.33 1.22 -9.17
CA GLY A 313 -14.04 0.02 -8.73
C GLY A 313 -14.99 -0.53 -9.79
N LEU A 314 -15.77 0.33 -10.44
CA LEU A 314 -16.69 -0.04 -11.53
C LEU A 314 -15.95 -0.68 -12.71
N LEU A 315 -14.82 -0.11 -13.13
CA LEU A 315 -14.06 -0.60 -14.29
C LEU A 315 -13.47 -2.01 -14.09
N LYS A 316 -13.27 -2.42 -12.82
CA LYS A 316 -12.83 -3.77 -12.46
C LYS A 316 -13.95 -4.82 -12.49
N ILE A 317 -15.21 -4.41 -12.63
CA ILE A 317 -16.33 -5.33 -12.71
C ILE A 317 -16.36 -5.98 -14.10
N ARG A 318 -16.40 -7.31 -14.13
CA ARG A 318 -16.38 -8.11 -15.37
C ARG A 318 -17.66 -7.99 -16.19
N THR A 319 -18.80 -7.82 -15.53
CA THR A 319 -20.14 -7.80 -16.14
C THR A 319 -20.76 -6.39 -16.10
N LEU A 320 -19.94 -5.37 -16.40
CA LEU A 320 -20.39 -3.98 -16.40
C LEU A 320 -21.33 -3.76 -17.59
N THR A 321 -22.50 -3.17 -17.36
CA THR A 321 -23.41 -2.82 -18.45
C THR A 321 -22.93 -1.57 -19.18
N LYS A 322 -23.45 -1.30 -20.38
CA LYS A 322 -23.16 -0.05 -21.10
C LYS A 322 -23.50 1.19 -20.26
N SER A 323 -24.63 1.15 -19.55
CA SER A 323 -25.05 2.23 -18.66
C SER A 323 -24.06 2.44 -17.51
N ASP A 324 -23.59 1.36 -16.88
CA ASP A 324 -22.63 1.47 -15.78
C ASP A 324 -21.24 1.93 -16.26
N SER A 325 -20.82 1.54 -17.47
CA SER A 325 -19.58 2.06 -18.07
C SER A 325 -19.70 3.54 -18.43
N THR A 326 -20.84 3.99 -18.96
CA THR A 326 -21.09 5.42 -19.21
C THR A 326 -21.04 6.21 -17.90
N PHE A 327 -21.65 5.68 -16.83
CA PHE A 327 -21.57 6.30 -15.51
C PHE A 327 -20.13 6.40 -15.00
N ALA A 328 -19.33 5.34 -15.12
CA ALA A 328 -17.91 5.39 -14.74
C ALA A 328 -17.13 6.46 -15.52
N LYS A 329 -17.41 6.64 -16.82
CA LYS A 329 -16.78 7.69 -17.65
C LYS A 329 -17.17 9.09 -17.19
N GLN A 330 -18.45 9.33 -16.92
CA GLN A 330 -18.94 10.61 -16.40
C GLN A 330 -18.22 10.99 -15.11
N LEU A 331 -18.06 10.05 -14.17
CA LEU A 331 -17.33 10.28 -12.92
C LEU A 331 -15.86 10.65 -13.17
N LEU A 332 -15.19 10.02 -14.14
CA LEU A 332 -13.81 10.33 -14.50
C LEU A 332 -13.69 11.72 -15.14
N ASP A 333 -14.62 12.08 -16.03
CA ASP A 333 -14.63 13.39 -16.70
C ASP A 333 -14.86 14.53 -15.71
N GLU A 334 -15.82 14.37 -14.80
CA GLU A 334 -16.07 15.33 -13.73
C GLU A 334 -14.86 15.45 -12.80
N ALA A 335 -14.23 14.33 -12.42
CA ALA A 335 -13.04 14.37 -11.58
C ALA A 335 -11.82 14.98 -12.28
N LEU A 336 -11.73 14.89 -13.61
CA LEU A 336 -10.61 15.41 -14.40
C LEU A 336 -10.55 16.94 -14.33
N VAL A 337 -11.71 17.59 -14.29
CA VAL A 337 -11.83 19.05 -14.14
C VAL A 337 -11.20 19.53 -12.84
N HIS A 338 -11.46 18.83 -11.73
CA HIS A 338 -11.03 19.26 -10.40
C HIS A 338 -9.65 18.70 -9.98
N THR A 339 -9.26 17.53 -10.51
CA THR A 339 -8.03 16.84 -10.11
C THR A 339 -7.21 16.37 -11.32
N PRO A 340 -6.78 17.27 -12.22
CA PRO A 340 -6.13 16.91 -13.49
C PRO A 340 -4.77 16.22 -13.33
N ASN A 341 -4.16 16.27 -12.15
CA ASN A 341 -2.89 15.60 -11.84
C ASN A 341 -3.07 14.32 -10.99
N ASN A 342 -4.29 13.76 -10.92
CA ASN A 342 -4.51 12.49 -10.23
C ASN A 342 -4.03 11.31 -11.08
N SER A 343 -3.01 10.60 -10.60
CA SER A 343 -2.41 9.49 -11.35
C SER A 343 -3.32 8.26 -11.48
N MET A 344 -4.24 8.02 -10.54
CA MET A 344 -5.23 6.95 -10.64
C MET A 344 -6.30 7.27 -11.68
N LEU A 345 -6.74 8.54 -11.74
CA LEU A 345 -7.71 9.01 -12.73
C LEU A 345 -7.22 8.74 -14.16
N HIS A 346 -5.97 9.13 -14.46
CA HIS A 346 -5.37 8.90 -15.78
C HIS A 346 -5.18 7.41 -16.10
N TYR A 347 -4.88 6.60 -15.09
CA TYR A 347 -4.82 5.13 -15.26
C TYR A 347 -6.19 4.57 -15.64
N ASP A 348 -7.24 5.02 -14.97
CA ASP A 348 -8.61 4.56 -15.20
C ASP A 348 -9.18 5.05 -16.53
N LEU A 349 -8.87 6.27 -16.96
CA LEU A 349 -9.16 6.75 -18.32
C LEU A 349 -8.45 5.89 -19.36
N GLY A 350 -7.16 5.60 -19.16
CA GLY A 350 -6.40 4.73 -20.06
C GLY A 350 -7.02 3.35 -20.22
N PHE A 351 -7.41 2.72 -19.11
CA PHE A 351 -8.15 1.47 -19.11
C PHE A 351 -9.52 1.59 -19.79
N PHE A 352 -10.23 2.69 -19.56
CA PHE A 352 -11.55 2.92 -20.15
C PHE A 352 -11.48 3.02 -21.67
N TYR A 353 -10.57 3.85 -22.19
CA TYR A 353 -10.36 4.05 -23.62
C TYR A 353 -9.98 2.74 -24.32
N GLU A 354 -9.10 1.93 -23.72
CA GLU A 354 -8.71 0.65 -24.33
C GLU A 354 -9.86 -0.35 -24.36
N LYS A 355 -10.56 -0.51 -23.23
CA LYS A 355 -11.52 -1.60 -23.05
C LYS A 355 -12.91 -1.30 -23.63
N PHE A 356 -13.39 -0.07 -23.48
CA PHE A 356 -14.79 0.28 -23.78
C PHE A 356 -14.92 1.10 -25.06
N GLU A 357 -14.05 2.08 -25.29
CA GLU A 357 -14.09 2.90 -26.51
C GLU A 357 -13.26 2.30 -27.65
N ARG A 358 -12.32 1.39 -27.34
CA ARG A 358 -11.36 0.80 -28.28
C ARG A 358 -10.52 1.87 -28.98
N ASP A 359 -10.17 2.93 -28.25
CA ASP A 359 -9.30 4.01 -28.72
C ASP A 359 -7.88 3.82 -28.15
N PRO A 360 -6.97 3.17 -28.89
CA PRO A 360 -5.61 2.94 -28.41
C PRO A 360 -4.81 4.23 -28.24
N LYS A 361 -5.12 5.30 -28.99
CA LYS A 361 -4.39 6.57 -28.91
C LYS A 361 -4.69 7.25 -27.57
N CYS A 362 -5.97 7.46 -27.26
CA CYS A 362 -6.38 8.06 -25.99
C CYS A 362 -5.97 7.20 -24.80
N ALA A 363 -5.99 5.88 -24.95
CA ALA A 363 -5.51 4.95 -23.92
C ALA A 363 -4.02 5.14 -23.61
N LEU A 364 -3.16 5.19 -24.65
CA LEU A 364 -1.72 5.38 -24.50
C LEU A 364 -1.38 6.76 -23.91
N GLU A 365 -2.04 7.83 -24.36
CA GLU A 365 -1.84 9.18 -23.84
C GLU A 365 -2.18 9.28 -22.35
N SER A 366 -3.33 8.72 -21.95
CA SER A 366 -3.77 8.71 -20.55
C SER A 366 -2.83 7.89 -19.66
N LEU A 367 -2.43 6.68 -20.10
CA LEU A 367 -1.48 5.85 -19.36
C LEU A 367 -0.09 6.50 -19.26
N GLN A 368 0.37 7.18 -20.32
CA GLN A 368 1.61 7.94 -20.30
C GLN A 368 1.57 9.05 -19.25
N LYS A 369 0.47 9.80 -19.16
CA LYS A 369 0.29 10.83 -18.14
C LYS A 369 0.26 10.23 -16.73
N SER A 370 -0.43 9.12 -16.54
CA SER A 370 -0.46 8.39 -15.27
C SER A 370 0.93 7.90 -14.83
N HIS A 371 1.70 7.35 -15.75
CA HIS A 371 3.08 6.91 -15.52
C HIS A 371 4.00 8.08 -15.14
N GLN A 372 3.91 9.22 -15.84
CA GLN A 372 4.66 10.44 -15.50
C GLN A 372 4.35 10.96 -14.09
N LEU A 373 3.12 10.73 -13.61
CA LEU A 373 2.69 11.03 -12.25
C LEU A 373 3.07 9.92 -11.23
N GLY A 374 3.98 9.00 -11.58
CA GLY A 374 4.53 8.00 -10.68
C GLY A 374 3.66 6.76 -10.46
N ASN A 375 2.67 6.48 -11.32
CA ASN A 375 1.84 5.28 -11.20
C ASN A 375 2.54 4.04 -11.83
N PHE A 376 3.09 3.16 -10.99
CA PHE A 376 3.77 1.94 -11.44
C PHE A 376 2.88 0.98 -12.24
N PRO A 377 1.65 0.63 -11.78
CA PRO A 377 0.70 -0.14 -12.59
C PRO A 377 0.44 0.47 -13.98
N ALA A 378 0.38 1.79 -14.09
CA ALA A 378 0.21 2.46 -15.38
C ALA A 378 1.40 2.26 -16.31
N PHE A 379 2.64 2.29 -15.80
CA PHE A 379 3.83 1.96 -16.59
C PHE A 379 3.73 0.55 -17.17
N LEU A 380 3.43 -0.45 -16.33
CA LEU A 380 3.34 -1.84 -16.80
C LEU A 380 2.24 -2.00 -17.85
N TYR A 381 1.11 -1.33 -17.66
CA TYR A 381 0.00 -1.39 -18.61
C TYR A 381 0.30 -0.62 -19.90
N LEU A 382 1.00 0.52 -19.81
CA LEU A 382 1.48 1.28 -20.97
C LEU A 382 2.42 0.42 -21.82
N MET A 383 3.38 -0.29 -21.22
CA MET A 383 4.27 -1.20 -21.93
C MET A 383 3.48 -2.31 -22.62
N LYS A 384 2.48 -2.87 -21.93
CA LYS A 384 1.58 -3.87 -22.51
C LYS A 384 0.83 -3.33 -23.74
N LEU A 385 0.28 -2.11 -23.67
CA LEU A 385 -0.46 -1.53 -24.79
C LEU A 385 0.46 -1.13 -25.94
N ARG A 386 1.64 -0.60 -25.65
CA ARG A 386 2.68 -0.31 -26.66
C ARG A 386 3.10 -1.58 -27.38
N TRP A 387 3.21 -2.70 -26.68
CA TRP A 387 3.47 -4.00 -27.32
C TRP A 387 2.30 -4.46 -28.18
N LYS A 388 1.07 -4.42 -27.63
CA LYS A 388 -0.16 -4.89 -28.30
C LYS A 388 -0.49 -4.10 -29.57
N TYR A 389 -0.36 -2.78 -29.54
CA TYR A 389 -0.72 -1.89 -30.65
C TYR A 389 0.51 -1.36 -31.42
N GLY A 390 1.68 -1.95 -31.17
CA GLY A 390 3.01 -1.40 -31.46
C GLY A 390 3.45 -1.38 -32.91
N ALA A 391 2.57 -1.44 -33.91
CA ALA A 391 2.97 -1.23 -35.30
C ALA A 391 3.67 0.14 -35.52
N SER A 392 3.46 1.10 -34.60
CA SER A 392 4.08 2.43 -34.60
C SER A 392 5.05 2.71 -33.45
N TRP A 393 5.22 1.80 -32.49
CA TRP A 393 6.10 2.05 -31.34
C TRP A 393 7.53 1.60 -31.66
N GLN A 394 8.43 2.58 -31.82
CA GLN A 394 9.85 2.37 -32.15
C GLN A 394 10.77 2.37 -30.91
N GLY A 395 10.20 2.33 -29.70
CA GLY A 395 10.99 2.41 -28.47
C GLY A 395 11.70 1.09 -28.13
N ASP A 396 12.80 1.19 -27.37
CA ASP A 396 13.48 0.02 -26.80
C ASP A 396 12.84 -0.33 -25.44
N LEU A 397 12.14 -1.47 -25.39
CA LEU A 397 11.47 -1.96 -24.17
C LEU A 397 12.45 -2.17 -23.02
N ILE A 398 13.65 -2.65 -23.33
CA ILE A 398 14.68 -2.90 -22.33
C ILE A 398 15.13 -1.57 -21.72
N ALA A 399 15.43 -0.57 -22.56
CA ALA A 399 15.84 0.75 -22.08
C ALA A 399 14.75 1.45 -21.24
N GLU A 400 13.48 1.31 -21.62
CA GLU A 400 12.35 1.87 -20.85
C GLU A 400 12.19 1.20 -19.48
N ILE A 401 12.35 -0.12 -19.40
CA ILE A 401 12.31 -0.86 -18.12
C ILE A 401 13.52 -0.49 -17.25
N GLU A 402 14.70 -0.33 -17.83
CA GLU A 402 15.91 0.11 -17.13
C GLU A 402 15.72 1.50 -16.51
N LYS A 403 15.18 2.44 -17.27
CA LYS A 403 14.80 3.77 -16.74
C LYS A 403 13.75 3.68 -15.63
N ALA A 404 12.78 2.77 -15.77
CA ALA A 404 11.75 2.56 -14.75
C ALA A 404 12.32 2.01 -13.42
N LEU A 405 13.45 1.29 -13.42
CA LEU A 405 14.10 0.83 -12.19
C LEU A 405 14.58 1.98 -11.30
N GLU A 406 14.98 3.10 -11.90
CA GLU A 406 15.36 4.32 -11.19
C GLU A 406 14.12 5.06 -10.68
N GLN A 407 13.08 5.18 -11.51
CA GLN A 407 11.86 5.90 -11.17
C GLN A 407 11.04 5.21 -10.05
N TYR A 408 11.09 3.88 -9.96
CA TYR A 408 10.31 3.11 -8.99
C TYR A 408 11.20 2.39 -7.98
N PRO A 409 11.73 3.11 -6.97
CA PRO A 409 12.77 2.56 -6.06
C PRO A 409 12.24 1.52 -5.07
N SER A 410 10.91 1.37 -4.93
CA SER A 410 10.35 0.45 -3.96
C SER A 410 10.82 -0.99 -4.25
N LYS A 411 11.19 -1.70 -3.18
CA LYS A 411 11.70 -3.08 -3.26
C LYS A 411 10.79 -3.99 -4.11
N ALA A 412 9.49 -3.85 -3.94
CA ALA A 412 8.46 -4.59 -4.67
C ALA A 412 8.45 -4.28 -6.18
N ASN A 413 8.45 -3.00 -6.55
CA ASN A 413 8.40 -2.59 -7.96
C ASN A 413 9.71 -2.94 -8.67
N ARG A 414 10.85 -2.73 -8.01
CA ARG A 414 12.17 -3.12 -8.55
C ARG A 414 12.23 -4.62 -8.82
N ALA A 415 11.77 -5.44 -7.89
CA ALA A 415 11.76 -6.89 -8.08
C ALA A 415 10.89 -7.32 -9.27
N ASP A 416 9.72 -6.69 -9.44
CA ASP A 416 8.81 -6.97 -10.57
C ASP A 416 9.42 -6.51 -11.90
N LEU A 417 9.98 -5.28 -11.94
CA LEU A 417 10.68 -4.73 -13.10
C LEU A 417 11.89 -5.58 -13.51
N LEU A 418 12.66 -6.09 -12.56
CA LEU A 418 13.78 -7.01 -12.84
C LEU A 418 13.30 -8.32 -13.46
N VAL A 419 12.15 -8.85 -13.05
CA VAL A 419 11.57 -10.03 -13.71
C VAL A 419 11.12 -9.70 -15.13
N HIS A 420 10.50 -8.54 -15.33
CA HIS A 420 10.11 -8.05 -16.65
C HIS A 420 11.31 -7.79 -17.57
N LEU A 421 12.38 -7.21 -17.04
CA LEU A 421 13.64 -6.97 -17.75
C LEU A 421 14.32 -8.28 -18.12
N GLY A 422 14.40 -9.22 -17.17
CA GLY A 422 14.94 -10.55 -17.43
C GLY A 422 14.14 -11.32 -18.48
N ALA A 423 12.81 -11.20 -18.45
CA ALA A 423 11.95 -11.76 -19.49
C ALA A 423 12.17 -11.09 -20.85
N ALA A 424 12.36 -9.78 -20.90
CA ALA A 424 12.65 -9.06 -22.15
C ALA A 424 14.02 -9.47 -22.74
N TYR A 425 15.07 -9.54 -21.91
CA TYR A 425 16.38 -10.06 -22.33
C TYR A 425 16.27 -11.49 -22.86
N LEU A 426 15.50 -12.34 -22.18
CA LEU A 426 15.31 -13.73 -22.54
C LEU A 426 14.54 -13.92 -23.86
N LEU A 427 13.43 -13.21 -24.04
CA LEU A 427 12.49 -13.46 -25.14
C LEU A 427 12.78 -12.62 -26.38
N ILE A 428 13.29 -11.40 -26.20
CA ILE A 428 13.51 -10.44 -27.29
C ILE A 428 14.97 -10.50 -27.76
N ARG A 429 15.94 -10.49 -26.84
CA ARG A 429 17.37 -10.49 -27.17
C ARG A 429 18.02 -11.88 -27.16
N GLU A 430 17.32 -12.89 -26.63
CA GLU A 430 17.85 -14.24 -26.40
C GLU A 430 19.13 -14.25 -25.55
N ASP A 431 19.33 -13.22 -24.71
CA ASP A 431 20.49 -13.06 -23.84
C ASP A 431 20.23 -13.72 -22.48
N TRP A 432 20.63 -14.98 -22.38
CA TRP A 432 20.46 -15.79 -21.17
C TRP A 432 21.26 -15.28 -19.98
N THR A 433 22.42 -14.67 -20.21
CA THR A 433 23.28 -14.19 -19.13
C THR A 433 22.65 -12.97 -18.47
N ALA A 434 22.31 -11.95 -19.27
CA ALA A 434 21.64 -10.74 -18.78
C ALA A 434 20.27 -11.07 -18.15
N ALA A 435 19.51 -11.98 -18.76
CA ALA A 435 18.25 -12.43 -18.19
C ALA A 435 18.42 -13.07 -16.81
N THR A 436 19.41 -13.96 -16.67
CA THR A 436 19.67 -14.65 -15.40
C THR A 436 20.15 -13.68 -14.33
N ASP A 437 21.01 -12.71 -14.67
CA ASP A 437 21.46 -11.68 -13.73
C ASP A 437 20.28 -10.87 -13.18
N CYS A 438 19.34 -10.48 -14.05
CA CYS A 438 18.12 -9.79 -13.62
C CYS A 438 17.28 -10.66 -12.65
N PHE A 439 17.13 -11.95 -12.95
CA PHE A 439 16.39 -12.86 -12.08
C PHE A 439 17.08 -13.08 -10.72
N VAL A 440 18.43 -13.21 -10.70
CA VAL A 440 19.20 -13.30 -9.45
C VAL A 440 19.01 -12.05 -8.61
N GLN A 441 19.08 -10.85 -9.20
CA GLN A 441 18.81 -9.60 -8.48
C GLN A 441 17.39 -9.57 -7.91
N SER A 442 16.39 -10.03 -8.66
CA SER A 442 15.01 -10.14 -8.17
C SER A 442 14.88 -11.12 -6.99
N LEU A 443 15.57 -12.26 -7.04
CA LEU A 443 15.62 -13.26 -5.96
C LEU A 443 16.34 -12.74 -4.70
N GLN A 444 17.36 -11.90 -4.85
CA GLN A 444 18.00 -11.23 -3.70
C GLN A 444 17.01 -10.31 -2.98
N LEU A 445 16.11 -9.64 -3.71
CA LEU A 445 15.04 -8.84 -3.11
C LEU A 445 13.96 -9.75 -2.49
N TYR A 446 13.50 -10.77 -3.21
CA TYR A 446 12.46 -11.69 -2.75
C TYR A 446 12.87 -13.15 -2.99
N PRO A 447 13.49 -13.81 -1.99
CA PRO A 447 13.98 -15.19 -2.13
C PRO A 447 12.89 -16.23 -2.39
N ASP A 448 11.64 -15.92 -2.02
CA ASP A 448 10.46 -16.74 -2.30
C ASP A 448 10.05 -16.74 -3.78
N ALA A 449 10.70 -15.92 -4.60
CA ALA A 449 10.50 -15.78 -6.04
C ALA A 449 9.06 -15.47 -6.44
N LYS A 450 8.29 -14.77 -5.58
CA LYS A 450 6.84 -14.57 -5.80
C LYS A 450 6.51 -13.89 -7.13
N TYR A 451 7.35 -12.98 -7.62
CA TYR A 451 7.17 -12.27 -8.90
C TYR A 451 7.40 -13.18 -10.11
N MET A 452 8.43 -14.02 -10.08
CA MET A 452 8.69 -15.01 -11.14
C MET A 452 7.64 -16.12 -11.16
N LYS A 453 7.15 -16.56 -10.00
CA LYS A 453 6.13 -17.63 -9.90
C LYS A 453 4.75 -17.22 -10.42
N ARG A 454 4.48 -15.91 -10.42
CA ARG A 454 3.18 -15.33 -10.78
C ARG A 454 3.38 -14.16 -11.75
N PHE A 455 4.23 -14.39 -12.74
CA PHE A 455 4.63 -13.41 -13.73
C PHE A 455 3.42 -13.06 -14.62
N HIS A 456 3.26 -11.76 -14.86
CA HIS A 456 2.22 -11.19 -15.71
C HIS A 456 2.89 -10.43 -16.86
N GLY A 457 3.25 -11.13 -17.93
CA GLY A 457 3.99 -10.53 -19.05
C GLY A 457 3.26 -9.37 -19.75
N PHE A 458 4.02 -8.51 -20.44
CA PHE A 458 3.51 -7.36 -21.22
C PHE A 458 2.70 -7.72 -22.48
N GLY A 459 2.19 -8.96 -22.58
CA GLY A 459 1.66 -9.52 -23.82
C GLY A 459 2.19 -10.92 -24.12
N PHE A 460 3.08 -11.45 -23.28
CA PHE A 460 3.72 -12.77 -23.47
C PHE A 460 2.80 -13.98 -23.20
N TYR A 461 1.51 -13.79 -22.89
CA TYR A 461 0.57 -14.89 -22.71
C TYR A 461 -0.89 -14.44 -22.67
N LYS A 462 -1.78 -15.35 -23.10
CA LYS A 462 -3.24 -15.33 -22.87
C LYS A 462 -3.54 -15.02 -21.40
N GLU A 463 -4.60 -14.28 -21.11
CA GLU A 463 -5.02 -13.86 -19.75
C GLU A 463 -4.70 -14.91 -18.65
N GLY A 464 -3.58 -14.73 -17.92
CA GLY A 464 -3.09 -15.78 -17.03
C GLY A 464 -1.82 -15.42 -16.28
N LYS A 465 -1.51 -16.19 -15.24
CA LYS A 465 -0.26 -16.11 -14.47
C LYS A 465 0.68 -17.19 -15.00
N THR A 466 1.89 -16.79 -15.39
CA THR A 466 2.93 -17.73 -15.81
C THR A 466 3.92 -17.98 -14.68
N ASN A 467 4.28 -19.24 -14.46
CA ASN A 467 5.36 -19.59 -13.54
C ASN A 467 6.68 -19.52 -14.31
N LEU A 468 7.16 -18.29 -14.56
CA LEU A 468 8.40 -18.03 -15.30
C LEU A 468 9.60 -18.69 -14.62
N LEU A 469 9.59 -18.77 -13.29
CA LEU A 469 10.63 -19.48 -12.53
C LEU A 469 10.75 -20.94 -12.97
N ALA A 470 9.63 -21.66 -13.07
CA ALA A 470 9.62 -23.05 -13.51
C ALA A 470 10.17 -23.19 -14.94
N ILE A 471 9.76 -22.32 -15.85
CA ILE A 471 10.18 -22.32 -17.25
C ILE A 471 11.71 -22.08 -17.36
N VAL A 472 12.21 -21.01 -16.75
CA VAL A 472 13.63 -20.64 -16.80
C VAL A 472 14.50 -21.69 -16.13
N THR A 473 14.05 -22.26 -15.00
CA THR A 473 14.79 -23.32 -14.29
C THR A 473 14.94 -24.56 -15.15
N ASP A 474 13.88 -24.98 -15.85
CA ASP A 474 13.93 -26.17 -16.69
C ASP A 474 14.88 -25.98 -17.88
N GLU A 475 14.76 -24.84 -18.56
CA GLU A 475 15.57 -24.53 -19.74
C GLU A 475 17.06 -24.40 -19.38
N LEU A 476 17.38 -23.73 -18.27
CA LEU A 476 18.77 -23.64 -17.78
C LEU A 476 19.35 -25.00 -17.40
N ARG A 477 18.55 -25.93 -16.85
CA ARG A 477 19.00 -27.31 -16.57
C ARG A 477 19.31 -28.07 -17.86
N GLN A 478 18.48 -27.92 -18.88
CA GLN A 478 18.72 -28.57 -20.17
C GLN A 478 20.00 -28.00 -20.80
N LYS A 479 20.15 -26.68 -20.84
CA LYS A 479 21.36 -26.02 -21.35
C LYS A 479 22.62 -26.42 -20.59
N THR A 480 22.61 -26.41 -19.25
CA THR A 480 23.79 -26.82 -18.45
C THR A 480 24.17 -28.29 -18.63
N ARG A 481 23.20 -29.18 -18.86
CA ARG A 481 23.47 -30.60 -19.19
C ARG A 481 24.06 -30.79 -20.58
N MET A 482 23.61 -30.02 -21.56
CA MET A 482 24.00 -30.20 -22.97
C MET A 482 25.34 -29.56 -23.34
N SER A 483 25.78 -28.52 -22.62
CA SER A 483 26.80 -27.60 -23.16
C SER A 483 28.13 -27.54 -22.39
N ASN A 484 28.32 -28.28 -21.29
CA ASN A 484 29.49 -28.12 -20.40
C ASN A 484 29.74 -26.65 -19.99
N ILE A 485 28.71 -25.79 -20.05
CA ILE A 485 28.83 -24.37 -19.73
C ILE A 485 29.04 -24.21 -18.22
N ASN A 486 30.28 -23.90 -17.85
CA ASN A 486 30.68 -23.52 -16.49
C ASN A 486 30.35 -22.04 -16.23
N ASN A 487 29.10 -21.62 -16.49
CA ASN A 487 28.68 -20.25 -16.22
C ASN A 487 28.29 -20.12 -14.75
N GLN A 488 29.14 -19.43 -13.98
CA GLN A 488 28.94 -19.21 -12.55
C GLN A 488 27.60 -18.54 -12.23
N ILE A 489 27.10 -17.68 -13.11
CA ILE A 489 25.80 -16.99 -12.94
C ILE A 489 24.65 -18.01 -12.96
N PHE A 490 24.67 -18.95 -13.92
CA PHE A 490 23.63 -20.00 -14.00
C PHE A 490 23.68 -20.92 -12.79
N LYS A 491 24.89 -21.28 -12.34
CA LYS A 491 25.06 -22.08 -11.13
C LYS A 491 24.55 -21.33 -9.90
N GLY A 492 24.91 -20.06 -9.74
CA GLY A 492 24.45 -19.21 -8.64
C GLY A 492 22.92 -19.05 -8.61
N PHE A 493 22.29 -18.88 -9.77
CA PHE A 493 20.83 -18.85 -9.89
C PHE A 493 20.20 -20.18 -9.47
N LEU A 494 20.68 -21.31 -10.00
CA LEU A 494 20.18 -22.64 -9.64
C LEU A 494 20.39 -22.94 -8.15
N ASP A 495 21.51 -22.53 -7.56
CA ASP A 495 21.80 -22.67 -6.13
C ASP A 495 20.83 -21.86 -5.27
N GLN A 496 20.51 -20.61 -5.65
CA GLN A 496 19.50 -19.81 -4.97
C GLN A 496 18.11 -20.46 -5.04
N ILE A 497 17.72 -20.98 -6.20
CA ILE A 497 16.45 -21.70 -6.33
C ILE A 497 16.49 -22.98 -5.49
N TYR A 498 17.60 -23.72 -5.47
CA TYR A 498 17.71 -24.95 -4.69
C TYR A 498 17.53 -24.64 -3.19
N LYS A 499 18.17 -23.58 -2.72
CA LYS A 499 18.12 -23.11 -1.33
C LYS A 499 16.70 -22.69 -0.90
N HIS A 500 16.00 -21.93 -1.73
CA HIS A 500 14.74 -21.27 -1.32
C HIS A 500 13.48 -21.91 -1.92
N ASN A 501 13.61 -22.76 -2.95
CA ASN A 501 12.52 -23.28 -3.77
C ASN A 501 12.73 -24.76 -4.14
N LYS A 502 13.27 -25.56 -3.20
CA LYS A 502 13.65 -26.97 -3.38
C LYS A 502 12.61 -27.86 -4.08
N TYR A 503 11.32 -27.59 -3.89
CA TYR A 503 10.24 -28.36 -4.54
C TYR A 503 10.29 -28.30 -6.08
N LEU A 504 10.86 -27.25 -6.67
CA LEU A 504 11.05 -27.13 -8.13
C LEU A 504 12.18 -28.03 -8.67
N PHE A 505 13.04 -28.56 -7.80
CA PHE A 505 14.03 -29.57 -8.15
C PHE A 505 13.47 -30.99 -8.13
N GLN A 506 12.33 -31.20 -7.49
CA GLN A 506 11.69 -32.50 -7.38
C GLN A 506 10.70 -32.77 -8.53
N LYS A 507 10.12 -31.73 -9.14
CA LYS A 507 9.26 -31.86 -10.32
C LYS A 507 10.09 -31.95 -11.59
N ARG A 508 9.96 -33.05 -12.34
CA ARG A 508 10.30 -33.08 -13.77
C ARG A 508 9.26 -32.25 -14.52
N LEU A 509 9.70 -31.20 -15.18
CA LEU A 509 8.88 -30.46 -16.14
C LEU A 509 8.98 -31.17 -17.51
N VAL A 510 7.98 -30.94 -18.36
CA VAL A 510 7.92 -31.55 -19.69
C VAL A 510 8.95 -30.84 -20.57
N PRO A 511 9.87 -31.56 -21.25
CA PRO A 511 10.80 -30.94 -22.20
C PRO A 511 10.04 -30.12 -23.26
N GLY A 512 10.59 -28.97 -23.67
CA GLY A 512 10.00 -28.12 -24.70
C GLY A 512 8.98 -27.09 -24.22
N ILE A 513 8.71 -26.96 -22.91
CA ILE A 513 7.84 -25.91 -22.37
C ILE A 513 8.30 -24.51 -22.77
N PHE A 514 9.62 -24.27 -22.85
CA PHE A 514 10.14 -22.97 -23.30
C PHE A 514 9.89 -22.72 -24.78
N ALA A 515 10.04 -23.73 -25.64
CA ALA A 515 9.71 -23.61 -27.06
C ALA A 515 8.22 -23.33 -27.27
N GLN A 516 7.34 -24.05 -26.55
CA GLN A 516 5.90 -23.77 -26.54
C GLN A 516 5.59 -22.35 -26.04
N PHE A 517 6.29 -21.91 -24.99
CA PHE A 517 6.16 -20.55 -24.47
C PHE A 517 6.53 -19.49 -25.51
N LYS A 518 7.60 -19.72 -26.28
CA LYS A 518 8.04 -18.83 -27.36
C LYS A 518 7.10 -18.89 -28.58
N GLU A 519 6.65 -20.07 -29.00
CA GLU A 519 5.73 -20.22 -30.14
C GLU A 519 4.37 -19.55 -29.91
N MET A 520 3.83 -19.67 -28.69
CA MET A 520 2.59 -18.98 -28.31
C MET A 520 2.70 -17.45 -28.40
N GLU A 521 3.89 -16.89 -28.22
CA GLU A 521 4.16 -15.45 -28.28
C GLU A 521 4.14 -14.92 -29.72
N PHE A 522 4.77 -15.62 -30.65
CA PHE A 522 4.87 -15.17 -32.05
C PHE A 522 3.59 -15.42 -32.86
N ALA A 523 2.78 -16.42 -32.50
CA ALA A 523 1.51 -16.70 -33.15
C ALA A 523 0.51 -15.54 -33.02
N GLU A 524 0.46 -14.83 -31.88
CA GLU A 524 -0.45 -13.69 -31.68
C GLU A 524 -0.11 -12.45 -32.54
N LYS A 525 1.15 -12.28 -32.97
CA LYS A 525 1.52 -11.20 -33.91
C LYS A 525 1.01 -11.44 -35.33
N LEU A 526 0.74 -12.70 -35.68
CA LEU A 526 0.30 -13.09 -37.03
C LEU A 526 -1.23 -13.03 -37.20
N ASP A 527 -1.99 -13.09 -36.10
CA ASP A 527 -3.46 -13.11 -36.11
C ASP A 527 -4.12 -11.72 -35.92
N LEU A 528 -3.35 -10.63 -35.86
CA LEU A 528 -3.89 -9.27 -35.86
C LEU A 528 -4.17 -8.81 -37.30
N PRO A 529 -5.38 -8.32 -37.63
CA PRO A 529 -5.67 -7.81 -38.97
C PRO A 529 -4.71 -6.66 -39.29
N LYS A 530 -4.04 -6.78 -40.44
CA LYS A 530 -3.12 -5.76 -40.98
C LYS A 530 -3.83 -4.43 -41.24
#